data_AF-A0A815VRA8-F1
#
_entry.id   AF-A0A815VRA8-F1
#
_cell.length_a   1.000
_cell.length_b   1.000
_cell.length_c   1.000
_cell.angle_alpha   90.00
_cell.angle_beta   90.00
_cell.angle_gamma   90.00
#
_symmetry.space_group_name_H-M   'P 1'
#
loop_
_entity.id
_entity.type
_entity.pdbx_description
1 polymer ?
#
loop_
_entity_poly.entity_id
_entity_poly.type
_entity_poly.pdbx_seq_one_letter_code
_entity_poly.pdbx_strand_id
1 'polypeptide(L)'
;KATMIDEKHNLVKIIDKDINKEPIFFTAQPDHIVYENEPPQTKYYVNFTYDTSDAVYLSYLRSNLNWKTRYQLNLFENVKPATFIAMADIRNDGQSKVDIESAELLSDDINLKVHPKPNYTPMLFQGSHNNFPNSFIGIGNSLFKKSVGQGEEIFDLYVFSITEPISINAKTNYLLPMLHPQVIVEQYASISTHFNGAGNVSGKAERTFCLSSDRSLSRGDCIIRESDRLVDQTYLPDIAAKHKHEFSVGKDADIVYKENATLVSSFSLNTTTSLHDFITTSKPLTYEINLSVKNYKTNRAVKIDYQKHMFSSSIKLVTSNANITLENSIIKYTTILEANEEKILTYTFEITNRYIGLTIHTLSIHGLLDSFRKKPIASTSDLRVLANVKIYSNLAEIIQPLGKLPIEFSSEDWNNIRSDSVTLVGNNVTITQQTLTEKKKSLNNAQVYVRAPSSSNTETKFVKATMIDEKHNLVKII
;
A
#
# COMPACT_ATOMS: atom_id res chain seq x y z
N LYS A 1 9.10 -60.84 -7.09
CA LYS A 1 8.53 -60.55 -5.74
C LYS A 1 8.85 -59.12 -5.34
N ALA A 2 7.91 -58.34 -4.80
CA ALA A 2 8.17 -56.99 -4.28
C ALA A 2 7.86 -56.91 -2.78
N THR A 3 8.64 -56.11 -2.05
CA THR A 3 8.50 -55.89 -0.62
C THR A 3 8.36 -54.40 -0.39
N MET A 4 7.24 -53.99 0.22
CA MET A 4 7.05 -52.63 0.68
C MET A 4 8.17 -52.29 1.67
N ILE A 5 9.00 -51.30 1.33
CA ILE A 5 10.06 -50.77 2.20
C ILE A 5 9.48 -49.70 3.11
N ASP A 6 8.60 -48.85 2.56
CA ASP A 6 8.04 -47.71 3.26
C ASP A 6 6.62 -47.44 2.75
N GLU A 7 5.63 -47.86 3.53
CA GLU A 7 4.22 -47.71 3.20
C GLU A 7 3.78 -46.25 3.15
N LYS A 8 4.37 -45.39 4.00
CA LYS A 8 4.02 -43.97 4.07
C LYS A 8 4.42 -43.22 2.80
N HIS A 9 5.49 -43.67 2.13
CA HIS A 9 6.00 -43.08 0.90
C HIS A 9 5.82 -43.98 -0.34
N ASN A 10 5.03 -45.06 -0.23
CA ASN A 10 4.81 -46.08 -1.27
C ASN A 10 6.10 -46.64 -1.89
N LEU A 11 7.16 -46.77 -1.09
CA LEU A 11 8.45 -47.26 -1.56
C LEU A 11 8.49 -48.78 -1.56
N VAL A 12 8.81 -49.39 -2.70
CA VAL A 12 8.83 -50.85 -2.87
C VAL A 12 10.21 -51.32 -3.33
N LYS A 13 10.75 -52.37 -2.69
CA LYS A 13 11.96 -53.10 -3.11
C LYS A 13 11.55 -54.31 -3.91
N ILE A 14 12.02 -54.43 -5.14
CA ILE A 14 11.85 -55.66 -5.89
C ILE A 14 12.97 -56.63 -5.47
N ILE A 15 12.60 -57.83 -5.02
CA ILE A 15 13.50 -58.84 -4.43
C ILE A 15 13.93 -59.89 -5.47
N ASP A 16 13.20 -60.06 -6.58
CA ASP A 16 13.63 -61.02 -7.62
C ASP A 16 14.56 -60.39 -8.65
N LYS A 17 15.78 -60.93 -8.66
CA LYS A 17 16.90 -60.56 -9.52
C LYS A 17 16.66 -61.03 -10.95
N ASP A 18 16.10 -60.16 -11.77
CA ASP A 18 16.64 -59.90 -13.09
C ASP A 18 16.33 -58.43 -13.43
N ILE A 19 17.02 -57.50 -12.75
CA ILE A 19 16.92 -56.04 -12.97
C ILE A 19 17.18 -55.69 -14.45
N ASN A 20 17.84 -56.60 -15.19
CA ASN A 20 18.11 -56.47 -16.62
C ASN A 20 16.92 -56.86 -17.52
N LYS A 21 15.77 -57.28 -16.98
CA LYS A 21 14.61 -57.72 -17.80
C LYS A 21 13.28 -57.08 -17.48
N GLU A 22 13.07 -56.53 -16.28
CA GLU A 22 11.77 -55.95 -15.92
C GLU A 22 11.87 -54.47 -15.49
N PRO A 23 11.00 -53.60 -16.03
CA PRO A 23 11.03 -52.18 -15.71
C PRO A 23 10.63 -51.90 -14.27
N ILE A 24 11.42 -51.07 -13.56
CA ILE A 24 11.17 -50.67 -12.18
C ILE A 24 10.29 -49.41 -12.18
N PHE A 25 9.17 -49.47 -11.46
CA PHE A 25 8.26 -48.32 -11.27
C PHE A 25 8.25 -47.87 -9.81
N PHE A 26 8.21 -46.55 -9.58
CA PHE A 26 7.99 -45.99 -8.24
C PHE A 26 7.45 -44.56 -8.32
N THR A 27 6.87 -44.06 -7.23
CA THR A 27 6.42 -42.67 -7.10
C THR A 27 7.55 -41.80 -6.57
N ALA A 28 7.88 -40.72 -7.27
CA ALA A 28 8.87 -39.74 -6.82
C ALA A 28 8.19 -38.54 -6.15
N GLN A 29 8.85 -37.91 -5.18
CA GLN A 29 8.42 -36.61 -4.69
C GLN A 29 8.64 -35.55 -5.79
N PRO A 30 7.77 -34.54 -5.95
CA PRO A 30 7.91 -33.53 -7.02
C PRO A 30 9.29 -32.84 -7.05
N ASP A 31 9.89 -32.59 -5.88
CA ASP A 31 11.21 -31.97 -5.72
C ASP A 31 12.39 -32.93 -6.02
N HIS A 32 12.11 -34.22 -6.20
CA HIS A 32 13.07 -35.23 -6.61
C HIS A 32 13.08 -35.49 -8.13
N ILE A 33 12.25 -34.79 -8.90
CA ILE A 33 12.13 -34.95 -10.36
C ILE A 33 12.79 -33.75 -11.03
N VAL A 34 13.81 -34.02 -11.84
CA VAL A 34 14.47 -33.04 -12.71
C VAL A 34 14.12 -33.39 -14.15
N TYR A 35 13.45 -32.50 -14.86
CA TYR A 35 13.09 -32.74 -16.25
C TYR A 35 14.30 -32.55 -17.17
N GLU A 36 14.48 -33.45 -18.16
CA GLU A 36 15.59 -33.36 -19.11
C GLU A 36 15.48 -32.13 -20.03
N ASN A 37 14.24 -31.71 -20.31
CA ASN A 37 13.91 -30.43 -20.95
C ASN A 37 12.92 -29.69 -20.06
N GLU A 38 12.87 -28.36 -20.16
CA GLU A 38 11.87 -27.58 -19.43
C GLU A 38 10.46 -28.12 -19.73
N PRO A 39 9.66 -28.47 -18.71
CA PRO A 39 8.37 -29.07 -18.94
C PRO A 39 7.49 -28.09 -19.73
N PRO A 40 6.74 -28.56 -20.74
CA PRO A 40 5.81 -27.71 -21.47
C PRO A 40 4.87 -27.00 -20.51
N GLN A 41 4.87 -25.67 -20.60
CA GLN A 41 4.01 -24.84 -19.78
C GLN A 41 2.55 -25.05 -20.15
N THR A 42 1.67 -25.00 -19.15
CA THR A 42 0.22 -24.96 -19.36
C THR A 42 -0.14 -23.74 -20.20
N LYS A 43 -1.02 -23.93 -21.18
CA LYS A 43 -1.57 -22.87 -22.03
C LYS A 43 -3.08 -22.82 -21.89
N TYR A 44 -3.63 -21.62 -21.94
CA TYR A 44 -5.07 -21.38 -21.88
C TYR A 44 -5.54 -20.86 -23.23
N TYR A 45 -6.62 -21.43 -23.73
CA TYR A 45 -7.20 -21.08 -25.02
C TYR A 45 -8.60 -20.54 -24.83
N VAL A 46 -8.86 -19.34 -25.33
CA VAL A 46 -10.20 -18.75 -25.35
C VAL A 46 -10.70 -18.70 -26.78
N ASN A 47 -11.85 -19.34 -27.02
CA ASN A 47 -12.51 -19.31 -28.32
C ASN A 47 -13.86 -18.62 -28.21
N PHE A 48 -14.25 -17.91 -29.26
CA PHE A 48 -15.52 -17.20 -29.36
C PHE A 48 -16.24 -17.61 -30.65
N THR A 49 -17.55 -17.77 -30.55
CA THR A 49 -18.47 -17.67 -31.70
C THR A 49 -19.25 -16.39 -31.50
N TYR A 50 -19.25 -15.51 -32.50
CA TYR A 50 -19.87 -14.19 -32.41
C TYR A 50 -20.35 -13.71 -33.77
N ASP A 51 -21.35 -12.83 -33.75
CA ASP A 51 -21.90 -12.14 -34.93
C ASP A 51 -21.65 -10.64 -34.81
N THR A 52 -21.17 -10.02 -35.89
CA THR A 52 -20.96 -8.56 -35.96
C THR A 52 -20.80 -8.06 -37.39
N SER A 53 -21.04 -6.77 -37.60
CA SER A 53 -20.66 -6.04 -38.81
C SER A 53 -19.42 -5.14 -38.61
N ASP A 54 -18.96 -4.99 -37.37
CA ASP A 54 -18.03 -3.93 -36.98
C ASP A 54 -16.68 -4.49 -36.50
N ALA A 55 -15.75 -3.59 -36.21
CA ALA A 55 -14.47 -3.95 -35.60
C ALA A 55 -14.68 -4.55 -34.20
N VAL A 56 -13.97 -5.64 -33.92
CA VAL A 56 -14.04 -6.37 -32.66
C VAL A 56 -12.71 -6.31 -31.94
N TYR A 57 -12.78 -6.07 -30.64
CA TYR A 57 -11.63 -6.03 -29.75
C TYR A 57 -11.79 -7.08 -28.66
N LEU A 58 -10.68 -7.67 -28.26
CA LEU A 58 -10.62 -8.49 -27.05
C LEU A 58 -10.46 -7.55 -25.85
N SER A 59 -11.34 -7.68 -24.85
CA SER A 59 -11.20 -7.04 -23.54
C SER A 59 -11.00 -8.08 -22.44
N TYR A 60 -10.11 -7.81 -21.50
CA TYR A 60 -9.92 -8.61 -20.30
C TYR A 60 -9.27 -7.82 -19.17
N LEU A 61 -9.54 -8.20 -17.92
CA LEU A 61 -8.98 -7.55 -16.73
C LEU A 61 -7.73 -8.29 -16.24
N ARG A 62 -6.65 -7.54 -16.00
CA ARG A 62 -5.39 -7.98 -15.37
C ARG A 62 -5.26 -7.40 -13.97
N SER A 63 -4.94 -8.23 -12.97
CA SER A 63 -4.72 -7.77 -11.59
C SER A 63 -3.29 -7.33 -11.29
N ASN A 64 -2.35 -7.62 -12.19
CA ASN A 64 -0.93 -7.36 -11.99
C ASN A 64 -0.47 -6.00 -12.50
N LEU A 65 -1.36 -5.22 -13.10
CA LEU A 65 -1.09 -3.88 -13.58
C LEU A 65 -2.06 -2.94 -12.86
N ASN A 66 -1.53 -1.99 -12.12
CA ASN A 66 -2.31 -0.99 -11.37
C ASN A 66 -1.51 0.32 -11.33
N TRP A 67 -2.16 1.40 -10.91
CA TRP A 67 -1.46 2.66 -10.70
C TRP A 67 -1.95 3.38 -9.44
N LYS A 68 -1.13 4.30 -8.94
CA LYS A 68 -1.51 5.23 -7.88
C LYS A 68 -0.86 6.58 -8.10
N THR A 69 -1.43 7.62 -7.51
CA THR A 69 -0.78 8.92 -7.48
C THR A 69 0.36 8.92 -6.46
N ARG A 70 1.50 9.47 -6.86
CA ARG A 70 2.63 9.77 -5.98
C ARG A 70 2.99 11.24 -6.12
N TYR A 71 3.13 11.92 -4.99
CA TYR A 71 3.49 13.31 -4.89
C TYR A 71 4.94 13.50 -4.47
N GLN A 72 5.54 14.58 -4.95
CA GLN A 72 6.78 15.11 -4.42
C GLN A 72 6.59 16.59 -4.08
N LEU A 73 6.68 16.91 -2.79
CA LEU A 73 6.68 18.27 -2.27
C LEU A 73 8.11 18.70 -2.00
N ASN A 74 8.62 19.66 -2.78
CA ASN A 74 9.91 20.29 -2.51
C ASN A 74 9.70 21.70 -1.92
N LEU A 75 10.28 21.89 -0.74
CA LEU A 75 10.31 23.12 0.02
C LEU A 75 11.70 23.73 -0.08
N PHE A 76 11.77 25.05 -0.20
CA PHE A 76 13.01 25.79 -0.39
C PHE A 76 13.15 26.83 0.73
N GLU A 77 14.37 27.02 1.23
CA GLU A 77 14.65 27.93 2.36
C GLU A 77 14.51 29.42 2.03
N ASN A 78 14.41 29.82 0.75
CA ASN A 78 14.38 31.24 0.33
C ASN A 78 13.45 31.51 -0.86
N VAL A 79 12.50 32.46 -0.74
CA VAL A 79 11.67 33.22 -1.73
C VAL A 79 10.99 32.45 -2.87
N LYS A 80 11.40 31.22 -3.13
CA LYS A 80 10.89 30.36 -4.18
C LYS A 80 9.64 29.66 -3.64
N PRO A 81 8.53 29.68 -4.38
CA PRO A 81 7.35 28.93 -4.00
C PRO A 81 7.68 27.44 -3.91
N ALA A 82 6.99 26.75 -3.01
CA ALA A 82 7.04 25.30 -2.94
C ALA A 82 6.70 24.70 -4.31
N THR A 83 7.43 23.67 -4.72
CA THR A 83 7.09 22.93 -5.95
C THR A 83 6.41 21.63 -5.56
N PHE A 84 5.27 21.36 -6.15
CA PHE A 84 4.51 20.15 -5.94
C PHE A 84 4.34 19.42 -7.28
N ILE A 85 4.78 18.17 -7.33
CA ILE A 85 4.79 17.37 -8.55
C ILE A 85 3.92 16.14 -8.28
N ALA A 86 2.89 15.96 -9.09
CA ALA A 86 2.09 14.74 -9.10
C ALA A 86 2.62 13.81 -10.20
N MET A 87 2.81 12.54 -9.85
CA MET A 87 3.29 11.49 -10.75
C MET A 87 2.34 10.29 -10.70
N ALA A 88 2.17 9.62 -11.84
CA ALA A 88 1.56 8.30 -11.91
C ALA A 88 2.63 7.27 -11.57
N ASP A 89 2.43 6.51 -10.50
CA ASP A 89 3.22 5.33 -10.14
C ASP A 89 2.50 4.10 -10.68
N ILE A 90 2.83 3.69 -11.91
CA ILE A 90 2.24 2.54 -12.59
C ILE A 90 3.07 1.31 -12.25
N ARG A 91 2.45 0.33 -11.59
CA ARG A 91 3.11 -0.88 -11.11
C ARG A 91 2.74 -2.07 -11.98
N ASN A 92 3.76 -2.78 -12.46
CA ASN A 92 3.62 -4.08 -13.09
C ASN A 92 4.17 -5.17 -12.16
N ASP A 93 3.29 -5.81 -11.40
CA ASP A 93 3.56 -6.99 -10.59
C ASP A 93 3.59 -8.28 -11.41
N GLY A 94 3.45 -8.20 -12.73
CA GLY A 94 3.60 -9.31 -13.64
C GLY A 94 5.05 -9.77 -13.73
N GLN A 95 5.22 -10.93 -14.35
CA GLN A 95 6.53 -11.50 -14.65
C GLN A 95 7.00 -11.19 -16.07
N SER A 96 6.09 -10.64 -16.87
CA SER A 96 6.32 -10.21 -18.24
C SER A 96 6.28 -8.70 -18.34
N LYS A 97 7.09 -8.17 -19.25
CA LYS A 97 6.99 -6.79 -19.70
C LYS A 97 5.62 -6.52 -20.33
N VAL A 98 5.09 -5.31 -20.15
CA VAL A 98 3.86 -4.85 -20.81
C VAL A 98 4.21 -3.65 -21.67
N ASP A 99 4.00 -3.78 -22.98
CA ASP A 99 4.00 -2.66 -23.91
C ASP A 99 2.57 -2.10 -24.01
N ILE A 100 2.44 -0.78 -24.00
CA ILE A 100 1.16 -0.05 -23.97
C ILE A 100 1.25 1.01 -25.06
N GLU A 101 0.30 1.01 -25.99
CA GLU A 101 0.27 2.01 -27.08
C GLU A 101 -0.32 3.33 -26.59
N SER A 102 -1.45 3.24 -25.90
CA SER A 102 -2.07 4.34 -25.17
C SER A 102 -2.72 3.83 -23.89
N ALA A 103 -2.88 4.69 -22.90
CA ALA A 103 -3.58 4.33 -21.68
C ALA A 103 -4.44 5.44 -21.12
N GLU A 104 -5.49 5.04 -20.41
CA GLU A 104 -6.28 5.89 -19.52
C GLU A 104 -5.97 5.48 -18.08
N LEU A 105 -5.59 6.45 -17.26
CA LEU A 105 -5.40 6.27 -15.82
C LEU A 105 -6.66 6.78 -15.12
N LEU A 106 -7.40 5.87 -14.48
CA LEU A 106 -8.64 6.21 -13.79
C LEU A 106 -8.39 6.32 -12.30
N SER A 107 -8.64 7.50 -11.74
CA SER A 107 -8.42 7.84 -10.33
C SER A 107 -9.76 7.97 -9.62
N ASP A 108 -10.10 6.98 -8.79
CA ASP A 108 -10.99 7.07 -7.62
C ASP A 108 -11.04 5.67 -6.94
N ASP A 109 -11.79 5.52 -5.85
CA ASP A 109 -12.20 4.25 -5.25
C ASP A 109 -13.17 3.49 -6.17
N ILE A 110 -12.68 3.09 -7.34
CA ILE A 110 -13.34 2.07 -8.15
C ILE A 110 -13.10 0.74 -7.44
N ASN A 111 -13.91 0.49 -6.42
CA ASN A 111 -13.97 -0.76 -5.67
C ASN A 111 -14.63 -1.84 -6.53
N LEU A 112 -13.96 -2.20 -7.64
CA LEU A 112 -14.24 -3.44 -8.34
C LEU A 112 -13.91 -4.55 -7.35
N LYS A 113 -14.95 -5.09 -6.71
CA LYS A 113 -14.82 -6.25 -5.84
C LYS A 113 -14.12 -7.33 -6.66
N VAL A 114 -12.84 -7.52 -6.39
CA VAL A 114 -12.12 -8.69 -6.86
C VAL A 114 -12.79 -9.82 -6.09
N HIS A 115 -13.71 -10.53 -6.75
CA HIS A 115 -14.24 -11.74 -6.18
C HIS A 115 -13.02 -12.59 -5.81
N PRO A 116 -12.86 -12.99 -4.54
CA PRO A 116 -11.81 -13.93 -4.20
C PRO A 116 -12.03 -15.12 -5.13
N LYS A 117 -11.02 -15.43 -5.95
CA LYS A 117 -11.06 -16.59 -6.87
C LYS A 117 -11.64 -17.76 -6.07
N PRO A 118 -12.59 -18.55 -6.61
CA PRO A 118 -13.06 -19.74 -5.92
C PRO A 118 -11.84 -20.53 -5.48
N ASN A 119 -11.74 -20.76 -4.18
CA ASN A 119 -10.56 -21.30 -3.51
C ASN A 119 -10.11 -22.63 -4.14
N TYR A 120 -9.33 -22.58 -5.22
CA TYR A 120 -8.17 -23.44 -5.34
C TYR A 120 -7.16 -22.83 -4.39
N THR A 121 -7.14 -23.33 -3.16
CA THR A 121 -6.08 -22.99 -2.20
C THR A 121 -4.77 -23.60 -2.68
N PRO A 122 -3.81 -22.75 -3.04
CA PRO A 122 -2.56 -22.73 -2.31
C PRO A 122 -2.61 -21.50 -1.41
N MET A 123 -2.27 -21.68 -0.13
CA MET A 123 -2.34 -20.67 0.93
C MET A 123 -1.88 -19.27 0.46
N LEU A 124 -2.82 -18.34 0.36
CA LEU A 124 -2.56 -16.91 0.18
C LEU A 124 -2.66 -16.23 1.54
N PHE A 125 -1.53 -15.75 2.05
CA PHE A 125 -1.47 -14.85 3.21
C PHE A 125 -1.57 -13.40 2.74
N GLN A 126 -2.41 -12.62 3.45
CA GLN A 126 -2.49 -11.17 3.37
C GLN A 126 -1.11 -10.57 3.71
N GLY A 127 -0.40 -10.08 2.68
CA GLY A 127 0.85 -9.36 2.86
C GLY A 127 0.59 -7.97 3.47
N SER A 128 1.04 -7.78 4.71
CA SER A 128 1.29 -6.46 5.27
C SER A 128 2.31 -5.74 4.38
N HIS A 129 1.83 -4.83 3.54
CA HIS A 129 2.64 -3.98 2.68
C HIS A 129 3.16 -2.80 3.50
N ASN A 130 4.34 -2.93 4.12
CA ASN A 130 5.10 -1.80 4.66
C ASN A 130 6.60 -2.14 4.73
N ASN A 131 7.19 -2.54 3.60
CA ASN A 131 8.65 -2.59 3.45
C ASN A 131 9.03 -2.45 1.97
N PHE A 132 9.06 -1.21 1.48
CA PHE A 132 9.69 -0.88 0.21
C PHE A 132 11.22 -0.89 0.38
N PRO A 133 11.99 -1.64 -0.43
CA PRO A 133 13.40 -1.36 -0.58
C PRO A 133 13.53 -0.04 -1.37
N ASN A 134 13.67 1.08 -0.65
CA ASN A 134 14.00 2.37 -1.22
C ASN A 134 15.45 2.38 -1.72
N SER A 135 15.71 1.84 -2.91
CA SER A 135 16.85 2.26 -3.73
C SER A 135 16.34 3.28 -4.74
N PHE A 136 16.11 4.52 -4.28
CA PHE A 136 15.89 5.66 -5.17
C PHE A 136 17.22 6.01 -5.84
N ILE A 137 17.36 5.66 -7.11
CA ILE A 137 18.39 6.23 -7.97
C ILE A 137 18.03 7.71 -8.17
N GLY A 138 18.95 8.61 -7.81
CA GLY A 138 18.77 10.05 -7.97
C GLY A 138 18.41 10.39 -9.41
N ILE A 139 17.19 10.87 -9.61
CA ILE A 139 16.68 11.28 -10.92
C ILE A 139 17.30 12.64 -11.23
N GLY A 140 18.32 12.66 -12.09
CA GLY A 140 18.81 13.88 -12.73
C GLY A 140 17.71 14.47 -13.62
N ASN A 141 17.59 15.80 -13.64
CA ASN A 141 16.51 16.61 -14.21
C ASN A 141 16.32 16.53 -15.76
N SER A 142 16.57 15.39 -16.43
CA SER A 142 16.66 15.34 -17.91
C SER A 142 16.03 14.10 -18.60
N LEU A 143 15.16 13.31 -17.96
CA LEU A 143 14.69 12.04 -18.57
C LEU A 143 13.19 11.87 -18.83
N PHE A 144 12.33 12.82 -18.46
CA PHE A 144 10.90 12.69 -18.76
C PHE A 144 10.54 13.37 -20.08
N LYS A 145 10.72 12.66 -21.20
CA LYS A 145 10.22 13.10 -22.51
C LYS A 145 8.70 12.88 -22.66
N LYS A 146 8.12 12.00 -21.82
CA LYS A 146 6.70 11.61 -21.85
C LYS A 146 5.96 12.20 -20.65
N SER A 147 4.73 12.64 -20.87
CA SER A 147 3.85 13.20 -19.82
C SER A 147 2.44 12.64 -19.94
N VAL A 148 1.69 12.67 -18.84
CA VAL A 148 0.25 12.42 -18.86
C VAL A 148 -0.50 13.69 -19.25
N GLY A 149 -1.56 13.58 -20.05
CA GLY A 149 -2.44 14.70 -20.39
C GLY A 149 -3.16 15.30 -19.18
N GLN A 150 -3.80 16.46 -19.38
CA GLN A 150 -4.68 17.04 -18.36
C GLN A 150 -5.85 16.09 -18.10
N GLY A 151 -6.14 15.83 -16.82
CA GLY A 151 -7.23 14.95 -16.45
C GLY A 151 -8.59 15.59 -16.69
N GLU A 152 -9.54 14.79 -17.18
CA GLU A 152 -10.94 15.18 -17.33
C GLU A 152 -11.81 14.39 -16.35
N GLU A 153 -12.87 15.02 -15.84
CA GLU A 153 -13.85 14.35 -14.99
C GLU A 153 -14.97 13.77 -15.88
N ILE A 154 -15.14 12.46 -15.83
CA ILE A 154 -16.13 11.72 -16.61
C ILE A 154 -16.90 10.82 -15.64
N PHE A 155 -18.18 11.13 -15.39
CA PHE A 155 -19.04 10.39 -14.45
C PHE A 155 -18.39 10.22 -13.05
N ASP A 156 -17.96 11.32 -12.45
CA ASP A 156 -17.28 11.39 -11.14
C ASP A 156 -15.90 10.69 -11.11
N LEU A 157 -15.35 10.26 -12.25
CA LEU A 157 -14.02 9.67 -12.36
C LEU A 157 -13.04 10.65 -12.99
N TYR A 158 -11.87 10.82 -12.37
CA TYR A 158 -10.77 11.54 -13.00
C TYR A 158 -10.02 10.61 -13.95
N VAL A 159 -10.04 10.94 -15.24
CA VAL A 159 -9.40 10.16 -16.31
C VAL A 159 -8.20 10.94 -16.83
N PHE A 160 -7.02 10.34 -16.81
CA PHE A 160 -5.80 10.92 -17.36
C PHE A 160 -5.26 10.10 -18.53
N SER A 161 -5.01 10.72 -19.67
CA SER A 161 -4.59 10.01 -20.88
C SER A 161 -3.07 10.01 -21.07
N ILE A 162 -2.53 8.83 -21.38
CA ILE A 162 -1.17 8.61 -21.87
C ILE A 162 -1.29 8.34 -23.36
N THR A 163 -0.93 9.32 -24.18
CA THR A 163 -1.06 9.25 -25.65
C THR A 163 0.20 8.73 -26.33
N GLU A 164 1.32 8.67 -25.61
CA GLU A 164 2.58 8.14 -26.12
C GLU A 164 2.80 6.69 -25.68
N PRO A 165 3.29 5.81 -26.56
CA PRO A 165 3.53 4.41 -26.20
C PRO A 165 4.51 4.29 -25.03
N ILE A 166 4.20 3.48 -24.02
CA ILE A 166 5.07 3.21 -22.88
C ILE A 166 5.34 1.71 -22.72
N SER A 167 6.34 1.40 -21.93
CA SER A 167 6.90 0.06 -21.82
C SER A 167 7.31 -0.19 -20.38
N ILE A 168 6.61 -1.11 -19.71
CA ILE A 168 6.72 -1.33 -18.27
C ILE A 168 7.29 -2.72 -18.03
N ASN A 169 8.53 -2.79 -17.54
CA ASN A 169 9.20 -4.05 -17.27
C ASN A 169 8.49 -4.85 -16.17
N ALA A 170 8.67 -6.17 -16.20
CA ALA A 170 8.20 -7.07 -15.16
C ALA A 170 8.73 -6.68 -13.77
N LYS A 171 7.88 -6.79 -12.74
CA LYS A 171 8.23 -6.48 -11.35
C LYS A 171 8.83 -5.08 -11.14
N THR A 172 8.37 -4.10 -11.92
CA THR A 172 8.84 -2.71 -11.81
C THR A 172 7.70 -1.74 -11.58
N ASN A 173 8.09 -0.56 -11.09
CA ASN A 173 7.27 0.63 -11.03
C ASN A 173 7.76 1.61 -12.10
N TYR A 174 6.84 2.17 -12.86
CA TYR A 174 7.09 3.18 -13.88
C TYR A 174 6.48 4.51 -13.42
N LEU A 175 7.34 5.48 -13.11
CA LEU A 175 6.94 6.81 -12.67
C LEU A 175 6.82 7.75 -13.87
N LEU A 176 5.64 8.34 -14.05
CA LEU A 176 5.36 9.26 -15.14
C LEU A 176 4.85 10.60 -14.56
N PRO A 177 5.50 11.75 -14.85
CA PRO A 177 4.98 13.04 -14.44
C PRO A 177 3.59 13.31 -15.01
N MET A 178 2.67 13.76 -14.16
CA MET A 178 1.28 14.06 -14.51
C MET A 178 1.01 15.56 -14.48
N LEU A 179 1.07 16.15 -13.30
CA LEU A 179 0.63 17.51 -13.04
C LEU A 179 1.66 18.25 -12.20
N HIS A 180 1.68 19.57 -12.36
CA HIS A 180 2.38 20.49 -11.47
C HIS A 180 1.36 21.42 -10.80
N PRO A 181 0.60 20.95 -9.80
CA PRO A 181 -0.35 21.78 -9.08
C PRO A 181 0.35 22.99 -8.45
N GLN A 182 -0.31 24.13 -8.48
CA GLN A 182 0.16 25.30 -7.74
C GLN A 182 -0.29 25.14 -6.30
N VAL A 183 0.67 25.10 -5.38
CA VAL A 183 0.38 24.88 -3.97
C VAL A 183 0.81 26.05 -3.11
N ILE A 184 0.05 26.28 -2.06
CA ILE A 184 0.43 27.12 -0.92
C ILE A 184 0.72 26.16 0.23
N VAL A 185 1.93 26.25 0.78
CA VAL A 185 2.34 25.43 1.93
C VAL A 185 2.73 26.35 3.07
N GLU A 186 1.99 26.26 4.17
CA GLU A 186 2.36 26.90 5.44
C GLU A 186 3.07 25.86 6.31
N GLN A 187 4.31 26.12 6.69
CA GLN A 187 5.05 25.30 7.65
C GLN A 187 4.94 25.93 9.04
N TYR A 188 4.69 25.11 10.07
CA TYR A 188 4.69 25.56 11.45
C TYR A 188 5.03 24.41 12.40
N ALA A 189 5.37 24.73 13.65
CA ALA A 189 5.66 23.76 14.68
C ALA A 189 4.46 23.62 15.61
N SER A 190 3.86 22.43 15.65
CA SER A 190 2.67 22.12 16.44
C SER A 190 3.04 21.52 17.79
N ILE A 191 2.47 22.04 18.87
CA ILE A 191 2.59 21.49 20.22
C ILE A 191 1.18 21.16 20.69
N SER A 192 0.75 19.92 20.49
CA SER A 192 -0.50 19.41 21.04
C SER A 192 -0.22 18.58 22.29
N THR A 193 -0.79 18.98 23.43
CA THR A 193 -0.66 18.23 24.68
C THR A 193 -2.01 18.10 25.39
N HIS A 194 -2.11 17.11 26.26
CA HIS A 194 -3.27 16.94 27.13
C HIS A 194 -2.97 17.46 28.53
N PHE A 195 -3.97 18.04 29.18
CA PHE A 195 -3.86 18.45 30.57
C PHE A 195 -4.16 17.28 31.51
N ASN A 196 -3.18 16.95 32.35
CA ASN A 196 -3.23 15.83 33.28
C ASN A 196 -3.11 16.26 34.76
N GLY A 197 -3.37 17.54 35.06
CA GLY A 197 -3.18 18.12 36.40
C GLY A 197 -1.87 18.90 36.54
N ALA A 198 -1.51 19.23 37.78
CA ALA A 198 -0.26 19.93 38.10
C ALA A 198 0.96 19.04 37.82
N GLY A 199 2.04 19.63 37.32
CA GLY A 199 3.27 18.92 36.99
C GLY A 199 4.09 19.59 35.89
N ASN A 200 5.24 19.01 35.60
CA ASN A 200 6.14 19.47 34.54
C ASN A 200 6.05 18.55 33.33
N VAL A 201 5.91 19.12 32.14
CA VAL A 201 5.98 18.42 30.85
C VAL A 201 7.04 19.09 30.00
N SER A 202 7.81 18.31 29.25
CA SER A 202 8.71 18.87 28.24
C SER A 202 8.74 17.98 27.02
N GLY A 203 9.00 18.58 25.87
CA GLY A 203 8.98 17.86 24.62
C GLY A 203 9.54 18.68 23.47
N LYS A 204 9.40 18.11 22.29
CA LYS A 204 9.70 18.77 21.02
C LYS A 204 8.39 18.98 20.29
N ALA A 205 8.27 20.11 19.60
CA ALA A 205 7.13 20.35 18.73
C ALA A 205 7.15 19.36 17.54
N GLU A 206 5.99 19.10 16.97
CA GLU A 206 5.85 18.41 15.71
C GLU A 206 6.04 19.38 14.54
N ARG A 207 6.66 18.91 13.45
CA ARG A 207 6.75 19.65 12.20
C ARG A 207 5.46 19.40 11.42
N THR A 208 4.65 20.44 11.30
CA THR A 208 3.34 20.36 10.65
C THR A 208 3.31 21.25 9.42
N PHE A 209 2.62 20.78 8.39
CA PHE A 209 2.39 21.50 7.15
C PHE A 209 0.90 21.65 6.92
N CYS A 210 0.49 22.81 6.44
CA CYS A 210 -0.83 23.04 5.90
C CYS A 210 -0.71 23.28 4.39
N LEU A 211 -1.17 22.32 3.60
CA LEU A 211 -1.14 22.31 2.15
C LEU A 211 -2.49 22.77 1.59
N SER A 212 -2.47 23.68 0.62
CA SER A 212 -3.62 23.98 -0.23
C SER A 212 -3.21 24.01 -1.69
N SER A 213 -4.10 23.61 -2.59
CA SER A 213 -3.83 23.41 -4.01
C SER A 213 -4.82 24.22 -4.87
N ASP A 214 -4.38 24.68 -6.03
CA ASP A 214 -5.22 25.34 -7.04
C ASP A 214 -6.31 24.42 -7.62
N ARG A 215 -6.10 23.11 -7.51
CA ARG A 215 -6.97 22.04 -8.05
C ARG A 215 -7.16 20.90 -7.06
N SER A 216 -8.14 20.04 -7.33
CA SER A 216 -8.33 18.80 -6.58
C SER A 216 -7.12 17.89 -6.72
N LEU A 217 -6.70 17.29 -5.61
CA LEU A 217 -5.63 16.30 -5.54
C LEU A 217 -6.25 14.96 -5.16
N SER A 218 -5.92 13.90 -5.91
CA SER A 218 -6.29 12.56 -5.51
C SER A 218 -5.42 12.05 -4.36
N ARG A 219 -5.90 11.05 -3.65
CA ARG A 219 -5.13 10.40 -2.58
C ARG A 219 -3.82 9.82 -3.11
N GLY A 220 -2.76 9.86 -2.31
CA GLY A 220 -1.46 9.33 -2.74
C GLY A 220 -0.32 9.53 -1.75
N ASP A 221 0.75 8.76 -1.95
CA ASP A 221 1.98 8.90 -1.15
C ASP A 221 2.68 10.21 -1.51
N CYS A 222 3.08 11.01 -0.52
CA CYS A 222 3.82 12.26 -0.72
C CYS A 222 5.21 12.17 -0.10
N ILE A 223 6.24 12.35 -0.94
CA ILE A 223 7.63 12.49 -0.51
C ILE A 223 7.91 13.96 -0.28
N ILE A 224 8.45 14.29 0.89
CA ILE A 224 8.72 15.68 1.28
C ILE A 224 10.22 15.92 1.29
N ARG A 225 10.63 17.00 0.62
CA ARG A 225 12.02 17.44 0.56
C ARG A 225 12.16 18.89 1.03
N GLU A 226 13.18 19.15 1.84
CA GLU A 226 13.62 20.51 2.18
C GLU A 226 15.03 20.70 1.61
N SER A 227 15.23 21.70 0.75
CA SER A 227 16.55 22.02 0.16
C SER A 227 17.22 20.77 -0.46
N ASP A 228 16.47 20.01 -1.26
CA ASP A 228 16.84 18.73 -1.91
C ASP A 228 17.11 17.53 -1.00
N ARG A 229 16.96 17.67 0.33
CA ARG A 229 17.10 16.56 1.28
C ARG A 229 15.76 15.88 1.50
N LEU A 230 15.75 14.55 1.50
CA LEU A 230 14.58 13.79 1.93
C LEU A 230 14.32 14.06 3.42
N VAL A 231 13.14 14.58 3.74
CA VAL A 231 12.74 14.90 5.11
C VAL A 231 11.85 13.80 5.67
N ASP A 232 10.78 13.47 4.96
CA ASP A 232 9.83 12.45 5.38
C ASP A 232 8.95 11.97 4.21
N GLN A 233 8.07 11.01 4.49
CA GLN A 233 6.99 10.57 3.64
C GLN A 233 5.67 10.62 4.42
N THR A 234 4.61 11.11 3.79
CA THR A 234 3.25 11.07 4.32
C THR A 234 2.28 10.51 3.30
N TYR A 235 1.04 10.25 3.71
CA TYR A 235 -0.05 9.88 2.82
C TYR A 235 -1.05 11.03 2.75
N LEU A 236 -1.30 11.55 1.55
CA LEU A 236 -2.31 12.59 1.34
C LEU A 236 -3.66 11.94 1.03
N PRO A 237 -4.75 12.39 1.68
CA PRO A 237 -6.10 12.00 1.29
C PRO A 237 -6.50 12.72 -0.01
N ASP A 238 -7.73 12.46 -0.48
CA ASP A 238 -8.34 13.31 -1.51
C ASP A 238 -8.54 14.73 -0.93
N ILE A 239 -8.01 15.74 -1.63
CA ILE A 239 -8.04 17.15 -1.20
C ILE A 239 -8.76 17.96 -2.27
N ALA A 240 -9.91 18.53 -1.91
CA ALA A 240 -10.64 19.42 -2.81
C ALA A 240 -9.84 20.69 -3.12
N ALA A 241 -10.04 21.27 -4.32
CA ALA A 241 -9.41 22.52 -4.70
C ALA A 241 -9.60 23.61 -3.63
N LYS A 242 -8.54 24.36 -3.34
CA LYS A 242 -8.46 25.46 -2.36
C LYS A 242 -8.75 25.07 -0.89
N HIS A 243 -9.03 23.81 -0.60
CA HIS A 243 -9.14 23.35 0.77
C HIS A 243 -7.75 23.21 1.39
N LYS A 244 -7.69 23.42 2.70
CA LYS A 244 -6.48 23.27 3.50
C LYS A 244 -6.44 21.86 4.07
N HIS A 245 -5.35 21.15 3.86
CA HIS A 245 -5.08 19.86 4.46
C HIS A 245 -3.84 19.94 5.34
N GLU A 246 -3.96 19.46 6.57
CA GLU A 246 -2.91 19.50 7.56
C GLU A 246 -2.32 18.11 7.78
N PHE A 247 -0.99 18.03 7.81
CA PHE A 247 -0.28 16.79 8.12
C PHE A 247 1.01 17.06 8.90
N SER A 248 1.37 16.12 9.78
CA SER A 248 2.59 16.14 10.59
C SER A 248 3.61 15.15 10.03
N VAL A 249 4.90 15.50 10.11
CA VAL A 249 6.04 14.68 9.64
C VAL A 249 7.02 14.35 10.77
N GLY A 250 6.49 14.20 11.98
CA GLY A 250 7.28 13.91 13.17
C GLY A 250 7.86 15.13 13.86
N LYS A 251 8.81 14.91 14.77
CA LYS A 251 9.31 15.95 15.70
C LYS A 251 10.30 16.91 15.03
N ASP A 252 10.14 18.20 15.28
CA ASP A 252 11.18 19.19 14.98
C ASP A 252 12.22 19.20 16.10
N ALA A 253 13.46 18.79 15.77
CA ALA A 253 14.52 18.64 16.74
C ALA A 253 14.92 19.97 17.42
N ASP A 254 14.68 21.10 16.75
CA ASP A 254 15.14 22.42 17.16
C ASP A 254 14.07 23.25 17.85
N ILE A 255 12.83 22.76 17.93
CA ILE A 255 11.74 23.45 18.64
C ILE A 255 11.42 22.67 19.90
N VAL A 256 11.85 23.19 21.05
CA VAL A 256 11.68 22.55 22.35
C VAL A 256 10.71 23.36 23.19
N TYR A 257 9.84 22.67 23.91
CA TYR A 257 8.96 23.30 24.89
C TYR A 257 9.11 22.68 26.28
N LYS A 258 8.86 23.51 27.29
CA LYS A 258 8.76 23.14 28.70
C LYS A 258 7.52 23.79 29.28
N GLU A 259 6.67 23.00 29.88
CA GLU A 259 5.43 23.44 30.51
C GLU A 259 5.48 23.07 31.99
N ASN A 260 5.13 24.02 32.85
CA ASN A 260 4.91 23.78 34.28
C ASN A 260 3.49 24.20 34.64
N ALA A 261 2.69 23.24 35.09
CA ALA A 261 1.34 23.44 35.59
C ALA A 261 1.35 23.45 37.11
N THR A 262 0.92 24.56 37.72
CA THR A 262 0.82 24.72 39.17
C THR A 262 -0.63 24.83 39.58
N LEU A 263 -1.04 24.08 40.61
CA LEU A 263 -2.36 24.26 41.22
C LEU A 263 -2.31 25.53 42.09
N VAL A 264 -3.08 26.54 41.71
CA VAL A 264 -3.14 27.84 42.40
C VAL A 264 -4.18 27.82 43.51
N SER A 265 -5.35 27.24 43.23
CA SER A 265 -6.40 27.10 44.23
C SER A 265 -7.28 25.89 44.00
N SER A 266 -7.81 25.36 45.09
CA SER A 266 -8.85 24.34 45.08
C SER A 266 -9.96 24.79 46.03
N PHE A 267 -11.15 25.08 45.51
CA PHE A 267 -12.31 25.37 46.33
C PHE A 267 -13.30 24.23 46.20
N SER A 268 -13.76 23.66 47.32
CA SER A 268 -14.81 22.65 47.30
C SER A 268 -16.16 23.32 47.52
N LEU A 269 -17.01 23.32 46.50
CA LEU A 269 -18.39 23.79 46.63
C LEU A 269 -19.32 22.58 46.53
N ASN A 270 -19.91 22.20 47.66
CA ASN A 270 -20.93 21.15 47.65
C ASN A 270 -22.21 21.71 47.04
N THR A 271 -22.42 21.46 45.75
CA THR A 271 -23.66 21.80 45.05
C THR A 271 -24.60 20.59 45.06
N THR A 272 -25.63 20.63 45.88
CA THR A 272 -26.69 19.61 45.86
C THR A 272 -27.69 19.95 44.77
N THR A 273 -27.58 19.30 43.60
CA THR A 273 -28.63 19.36 42.56
C THR A 273 -29.54 18.15 42.69
N SER A 274 -30.78 18.37 43.12
CA SER A 274 -31.78 17.32 43.36
C SER A 274 -32.45 16.82 42.07
N LEU A 275 -31.68 16.19 41.20
CA LEU A 275 -32.22 15.31 40.16
C LEU A 275 -31.79 13.89 40.54
N HIS A 276 -32.71 13.14 41.16
CA HIS A 276 -32.56 11.73 41.59
C HIS A 276 -31.57 11.44 42.74
N ASP A 277 -31.52 12.25 43.80
CA ASP A 277 -30.74 11.98 45.03
C ASP A 277 -29.21 11.79 44.85
N PHE A 278 -28.66 12.08 43.68
CA PHE A 278 -27.21 12.09 43.47
C PHE A 278 -26.61 13.43 43.92
N ILE A 279 -25.79 13.40 44.97
CA ILE A 279 -24.96 14.56 45.36
C ILE A 279 -23.82 14.67 44.35
N THR A 280 -23.88 15.70 43.50
CA THR A 280 -22.76 16.02 42.59
C THR A 280 -21.87 17.06 43.24
N THR A 281 -20.76 16.62 43.85
CA THR A 281 -19.74 17.55 44.34
C THR A 281 -18.96 18.12 43.16
N SER A 282 -19.03 19.43 42.96
CA SER A 282 -18.18 20.14 42.00
C SER A 282 -17.04 20.83 42.75
N LYS A 283 -15.81 20.64 42.30
CA LYS A 283 -14.64 21.32 42.86
C LYS A 283 -13.96 22.11 41.75
N PRO A 284 -14.19 23.43 41.66
CA PRO A 284 -13.37 24.26 40.78
C PRO A 284 -11.91 24.20 41.23
N LEU A 285 -11.03 23.88 40.28
CA LEU A 285 -9.58 23.85 40.45
C LEU A 285 -8.98 24.87 39.50
N THR A 286 -8.20 25.80 40.05
CA THR A 286 -7.53 26.83 39.27
C THR A 286 -6.07 26.47 39.09
N TYR A 287 -5.64 26.41 37.85
CA TYR A 287 -4.27 26.10 37.47
C TYR A 287 -3.63 27.29 36.76
N GLU A 288 -2.37 27.54 37.07
CA GLU A 288 -1.50 28.40 36.29
C GLU A 288 -0.56 27.54 35.45
N ILE A 289 -0.42 27.90 34.17
CA ILE A 289 0.50 27.27 33.24
C ILE A 289 1.59 28.25 32.91
N ASN A 290 2.83 27.82 33.05
CA ASN A 290 4.02 28.49 32.57
C ASN A 290 4.65 27.66 31.44
N LEU A 291 4.44 28.08 30.19
CA LEU A 291 4.96 27.44 28.99
C LEU A 291 6.14 28.24 28.43
N SER A 292 7.33 27.66 28.39
CA SER A 292 8.48 28.15 27.62
C SER A 292 8.56 27.38 26.30
N VAL A 293 8.66 28.10 25.19
CA VAL A 293 8.96 27.53 23.86
C VAL A 293 10.21 28.20 23.33
N LYS A 294 11.16 27.39 22.84
CA LYS A 294 12.44 27.86 22.33
C LYS A 294 12.70 27.36 20.91
N ASN A 295 13.05 28.28 20.03
CA ASN A 295 13.49 28.01 18.67
C ASN A 295 15.02 27.99 18.62
N TYR A 296 15.63 26.81 18.51
CA TYR A 296 17.09 26.66 18.37
C TYR A 296 17.60 26.81 16.92
N LYS A 297 16.72 27.09 15.95
CA LYS A 297 17.16 27.36 14.57
C LYS A 297 17.89 28.70 14.53
N THR A 298 18.99 28.74 13.79
CA THR A 298 19.87 29.92 13.75
C THR A 298 19.56 30.88 12.62
N ASN A 299 18.77 30.45 11.63
CA ASN A 299 18.62 31.15 10.36
C ASN A 299 17.17 31.45 9.95
N ARG A 300 16.16 31.02 10.72
CA ARG A 300 14.76 31.27 10.36
C ARG A 300 13.82 31.36 11.56
N ALA A 301 12.81 32.20 11.42
CA ALA A 301 11.65 32.23 12.29
C ALA A 301 10.75 31.00 12.06
N VAL A 302 10.00 30.61 13.07
CA VAL A 302 9.06 29.48 13.03
C VAL A 302 7.73 29.91 13.64
N LYS A 303 6.64 29.70 12.90
CA LYS A 303 5.29 29.82 13.46
C LYS A 303 5.07 28.65 14.43
N ILE A 304 4.70 28.96 15.66
CA ILE A 304 4.33 27.99 16.69
C ILE A 304 2.81 27.96 16.78
N ASP A 305 2.24 26.76 16.78
CA ASP A 305 0.85 26.52 17.12
C ASP A 305 0.78 25.62 18.36
N TYR A 306 0.28 26.14 19.47
CA TYR A 306 0.15 25.41 20.73
C TYR A 306 -1.32 25.13 21.02
N GLN A 307 -1.62 23.87 21.34
CA GLN A 307 -2.95 23.38 21.69
C GLN A 307 -2.88 22.54 22.97
N LYS A 308 -3.67 22.94 23.98
CA LYS A 308 -3.83 22.19 25.23
C LYS A 308 -5.24 21.63 25.31
N HIS A 309 -5.36 20.32 25.15
CA HIS A 309 -6.62 19.60 25.26
C HIS A 309 -6.97 19.38 26.73
N MET A 310 -8.18 19.79 27.12
CA MET A 310 -8.69 19.66 28.48
C MET A 310 -9.81 18.62 28.52
N PHE A 311 -9.71 17.65 29.44
CA PHE A 311 -10.77 16.68 29.69
C PHE A 311 -11.69 17.13 30.82
N SER A 312 -12.36 18.27 30.65
CA SER A 312 -13.28 18.80 31.65
C SER A 312 -14.59 19.29 31.05
N SER A 313 -15.67 19.12 31.81
CA SER A 313 -17.03 19.54 31.43
C SER A 313 -17.21 21.06 31.42
N SER A 314 -16.37 21.80 32.14
CA SER A 314 -16.40 23.26 32.18
C SER A 314 -15.00 23.78 32.39
N ILE A 315 -14.56 24.65 31.49
CA ILE A 315 -13.26 25.32 31.52
C ILE A 315 -13.53 26.80 31.38
N LYS A 316 -12.88 27.60 32.22
CA LYS A 316 -12.92 29.06 32.16
C LYS A 316 -11.51 29.59 32.14
N LEU A 317 -11.15 30.32 31.08
CA LEU A 317 -9.91 31.09 31.07
C LEU A 317 -10.06 32.28 32.03
N VAL A 318 -9.16 32.40 32.99
CA VAL A 318 -9.25 33.42 34.06
C VAL A 318 -8.40 34.63 33.70
N THR A 319 -7.13 34.41 33.40
CA THR A 319 -6.17 35.45 33.01
C THR A 319 -5.20 34.89 31.98
N SER A 320 -4.71 35.77 31.10
CA SER A 320 -3.70 35.44 30.10
C SER A 320 -2.82 36.66 29.86
N ASN A 321 -1.51 36.46 29.75
CA ASN A 321 -0.57 37.52 29.33
C ASN A 321 -0.37 37.58 27.80
N ALA A 322 -1.09 36.75 27.03
CA ALA A 322 -1.01 36.71 25.57
C ALA A 322 -2.38 36.48 24.91
N ASN A 323 -2.39 36.52 23.57
CA ASN A 323 -3.54 36.22 22.73
C ASN A 323 -3.86 34.72 22.74
N ILE A 324 -4.34 34.23 23.88
CA ILE A 324 -4.80 32.86 24.07
C ILE A 324 -6.31 32.82 23.84
N THR A 325 -6.78 31.81 23.11
CA THR A 325 -8.21 31.55 22.94
C THR A 325 -8.59 30.21 23.57
N LEU A 326 -9.85 30.10 24.00
CA LEU A 326 -10.45 28.84 24.47
C LEU A 326 -11.55 28.45 23.48
N GLU A 327 -11.38 27.34 22.80
CA GLU A 327 -12.32 26.81 21.81
C GLU A 327 -12.57 25.33 22.08
N ASN A 328 -13.82 24.93 22.33
CA ASN A 328 -14.20 23.53 22.49
C ASN A 328 -13.29 22.74 23.47
N SER A 329 -13.03 23.31 24.65
CA SER A 329 -12.13 22.72 25.65
C SER A 329 -10.66 22.61 25.24
N ILE A 330 -10.25 23.36 24.22
CA ILE A 330 -8.86 23.46 23.76
C ILE A 330 -8.39 24.89 23.99
N ILE A 331 -7.32 25.05 24.76
CA ILE A 331 -6.61 26.32 24.86
C ILE A 331 -5.63 26.42 23.69
N LYS A 332 -5.74 27.48 22.90
CA LYS A 332 -4.93 27.70 21.70
C LYS A 332 -4.06 28.94 21.86
N TYR A 333 -2.84 28.85 21.32
CA TYR A 333 -1.91 29.97 21.24
C TYR A 333 -1.08 29.86 19.96
N THR A 334 -1.06 30.93 19.16
CA THR A 334 -0.24 30.99 17.94
C THR A 334 0.70 32.20 18.01
N THR A 335 1.95 32.00 17.64
CA THR A 335 2.96 33.07 17.59
C THR A 335 4.01 32.76 16.54
N ILE A 336 4.77 33.75 16.11
CA ILE A 336 6.03 33.54 15.39
C ILE A 336 7.15 33.64 16.43
N LEU A 337 8.11 32.72 16.39
CA LEU A 337 9.36 32.75 17.15
C LEU A 337 10.52 32.98 16.18
N GLU A 338 11.25 34.07 16.35
CA GLU A 338 12.47 34.35 15.61
C GLU A 338 13.57 33.32 15.88
N ALA A 339 14.61 33.33 15.05
CA ALA A 339 15.77 32.45 15.24
C ALA A 339 16.42 32.68 16.62
N ASN A 340 16.71 31.59 17.35
CA ASN A 340 17.24 31.60 18.71
C ASN A 340 16.34 32.26 19.78
N GLU A 341 15.09 32.60 19.46
CA GLU A 341 14.15 33.19 20.42
C GLU A 341 13.61 32.14 21.41
N GLU A 342 13.42 32.56 22.66
CA GLU A 342 12.65 31.85 23.67
C GLU A 342 11.50 32.73 24.13
N LYS A 343 10.29 32.18 24.11
CA LYS A 343 9.08 32.88 24.53
C LYS A 343 8.43 32.16 25.69
N ILE A 344 8.09 32.92 26.73
CA ILE A 344 7.43 32.43 27.94
C ILE A 344 5.99 32.93 27.92
N LEU A 345 5.06 31.99 28.02
CA LEU A 345 3.62 32.20 28.06
C LEU A 345 3.10 31.81 29.45
N THR A 346 2.33 32.69 30.08
CA THR A 346 1.71 32.41 31.38
C THR A 346 0.21 32.66 31.32
N TYR A 347 -0.58 31.66 31.71
CA TYR A 347 -2.03 31.80 31.76
C TYR A 347 -2.65 30.98 32.88
N THR A 348 -3.81 31.41 33.35
CA THR A 348 -4.57 30.77 34.41
C THR A 348 -5.93 30.35 33.88
N PHE A 349 -6.33 29.12 34.20
CA PHE A 349 -7.66 28.62 33.88
C PHE A 349 -8.25 27.85 35.06
N GLU A 350 -9.57 27.84 35.13
CA GLU A 350 -10.34 27.10 36.11
C GLU A 350 -11.02 25.92 35.41
N ILE A 351 -10.93 24.72 35.99
CA ILE A 351 -11.68 23.55 35.56
C ILE A 351 -12.65 23.10 36.64
N THR A 352 -13.84 22.68 36.21
CA THR A 352 -14.81 22.05 37.10
C THR A 352 -15.06 20.62 36.62
N ASN A 353 -14.47 19.66 37.33
CA ASN A 353 -14.70 18.25 37.08
C ASN A 353 -15.99 17.80 37.79
N ARG A 354 -16.94 17.28 37.02
CA ARG A 354 -18.09 16.56 37.58
C ARG A 354 -17.68 15.11 37.81
N TYR A 355 -17.47 14.76 39.07
CA TYR A 355 -17.32 13.35 39.44
C TYR A 355 -18.70 12.71 39.51
N ILE A 356 -19.00 11.84 38.56
CA ILE A 356 -20.07 10.85 38.69
C ILE A 356 -19.37 9.57 39.15
N GLY A 357 -19.67 9.10 40.37
CA GLY A 357 -19.10 7.86 40.88
C GLY A 357 -19.57 6.67 40.06
N LEU A 358 -18.78 6.27 39.06
CA LEU A 358 -19.04 5.09 38.23
C LEU A 358 -17.84 4.15 38.32
N THR A 359 -18.07 3.00 38.97
CA THR A 359 -17.11 1.92 39.12
C THR A 359 -16.96 1.19 37.78
N ILE A 360 -15.78 1.24 37.17
CA ILE A 360 -15.49 0.56 35.88
C ILE A 360 -14.60 -0.65 36.14
N HIS A 361 -15.05 -1.83 35.70
CA HIS A 361 -14.26 -3.07 35.65
C HIS A 361 -13.47 -3.14 34.33
N THR A 362 -12.15 -3.34 34.41
CA THR A 362 -11.26 -3.49 33.25
C THR A 362 -11.16 -4.94 32.77
N LEU A 363 -11.31 -5.17 31.47
CA LEU A 363 -11.03 -6.44 30.77
C LEU A 363 -9.78 -6.26 29.87
N SER A 364 -8.84 -7.20 29.97
CA SER A 364 -7.59 -7.26 29.21
C SER A 364 -7.68 -8.37 28.14
N ILE A 365 -7.20 -8.08 26.93
CA ILE A 365 -7.03 -9.07 25.84
C ILE A 365 -5.59 -8.98 25.33
N HIS A 366 -4.94 -10.14 25.14
CA HIS A 366 -3.61 -10.30 24.53
C HIS A 366 -3.68 -11.38 23.43
N GLY A 367 -2.97 -11.18 22.32
CA GLY A 367 -2.79 -12.18 21.26
C GLY A 367 -1.56 -11.90 20.39
N LEU A 368 -0.69 -12.92 20.26
CA LEU A 368 0.64 -12.93 19.62
C LEU A 368 0.64 -12.97 18.08
N LEU A 369 1.74 -12.51 17.48
CA LEU A 369 2.13 -12.63 16.07
C LEU A 369 3.42 -13.45 15.94
N ASP A 370 3.52 -14.30 14.90
CA ASP A 370 4.78 -14.93 14.45
C ASP A 370 4.94 -14.86 12.93
N SER A 371 6.19 -14.78 12.46
CA SER A 371 6.57 -14.44 11.08
C SER A 371 7.64 -15.39 10.51
N PHE A 372 7.56 -15.71 9.21
CA PHE A 372 8.68 -16.24 8.42
C PHE A 372 8.64 -15.74 6.96
N ARG A 373 9.83 -15.44 6.40
CA ARG A 373 10.09 -14.93 5.03
C ARG A 373 10.77 -16.00 4.16
N LYS A 374 10.54 -15.98 2.83
CA LYS A 374 11.56 -16.34 1.80
C LYS A 374 11.24 -15.84 0.37
N LYS A 375 12.30 -15.89 -0.47
CA LYS A 375 12.62 -15.14 -1.72
C LYS A 375 11.97 -15.65 -3.03
N PRO A 376 11.86 -14.80 -4.08
CA PRO A 376 11.37 -15.19 -5.41
C PRO A 376 12.49 -15.59 -6.41
N ILE A 377 12.11 -16.39 -7.41
CA ILE A 377 12.89 -16.85 -8.58
C ILE A 377 12.22 -16.26 -9.84
N ALA A 378 13.00 -15.99 -10.90
CA ALA A 378 12.65 -15.15 -12.05
C ALA A 378 12.57 -15.91 -13.40
N SER A 379 11.99 -15.20 -14.39
CA SER A 379 12.03 -15.37 -15.87
C SER A 379 11.01 -16.35 -16.48
N THR A 380 10.31 -16.12 -17.62
CA THR A 380 10.26 -15.06 -18.67
C THR A 380 9.08 -15.36 -19.62
N SER A 381 8.45 -14.33 -20.21
CA SER A 381 8.24 -14.18 -21.67
C SER A 381 7.58 -12.84 -22.00
N ASP A 382 8.16 -12.06 -22.93
CA ASP A 382 7.70 -10.70 -23.26
C ASP A 382 6.50 -10.74 -24.22
N LEU A 383 5.30 -10.54 -23.66
CA LEU A 383 4.09 -10.30 -24.43
C LEU A 383 4.11 -8.85 -24.95
N ARG A 384 4.45 -8.65 -26.22
CA ARG A 384 4.33 -7.35 -26.89
C ARG A 384 2.90 -7.17 -27.37
N VAL A 385 2.11 -6.39 -26.65
CA VAL A 385 0.75 -6.04 -27.07
C VAL A 385 0.72 -4.56 -27.44
N LEU A 386 0.27 -4.23 -28.66
CA LEU A 386 -0.20 -2.89 -28.98
C LEU A 386 -1.65 -2.81 -28.49
N ALA A 387 -1.82 -2.37 -27.24
CA ALA A 387 -3.12 -2.27 -26.58
C ALA A 387 -3.41 -0.86 -26.11
N ASN A 388 -4.69 -0.53 -26.14
CA ASN A 388 -5.26 0.55 -25.35
C ASN A 388 -5.58 -0.02 -23.97
N VAL A 389 -5.05 0.60 -22.93
CA VAL A 389 -5.14 0.07 -21.56
C VAL A 389 -5.85 1.06 -20.64
N LYS A 390 -6.87 0.61 -19.92
CA LYS A 390 -7.45 1.40 -18.83
C LYS A 390 -6.88 0.88 -17.51
N ILE A 391 -6.10 1.70 -16.82
CA ILE A 391 -5.44 1.31 -15.56
C ILE A 391 -6.22 1.94 -14.40
N TYR A 392 -6.64 1.09 -13.47
CA TYR A 392 -7.36 1.42 -12.25
C TYR A 392 -6.41 1.28 -11.04
N SER A 393 -6.89 1.65 -9.86
CA SER A 393 -6.10 1.58 -8.61
C SER A 393 -5.70 0.15 -8.22
N ASN A 394 -6.43 -0.87 -8.68
CA ASN A 394 -6.23 -2.27 -8.29
C ASN A 394 -6.13 -3.26 -9.46
N LEU A 395 -6.43 -2.85 -10.70
CA LEU A 395 -6.39 -3.70 -11.88
C LEU A 395 -6.26 -2.86 -13.16
N ALA A 396 -6.12 -3.51 -14.31
CA ALA A 396 -6.17 -2.87 -15.62
C ALA A 396 -7.09 -3.64 -16.57
N GLU A 397 -7.85 -2.93 -17.41
CA GLU A 397 -8.53 -3.49 -18.58
C GLU A 397 -7.61 -3.38 -19.79
N ILE A 398 -7.31 -4.51 -20.42
CA ILE A 398 -6.55 -4.56 -21.67
C ILE A 398 -7.54 -4.66 -22.82
N ILE A 399 -7.52 -3.68 -23.74
CA ILE A 399 -8.34 -3.68 -24.95
C ILE A 399 -7.40 -3.73 -26.15
N GLN A 400 -7.49 -4.80 -26.94
CA GLN A 400 -6.62 -5.03 -28.09
C GLN A 400 -7.43 -5.53 -29.30
N PRO A 401 -6.96 -5.29 -30.55
CA PRO A 401 -7.58 -5.87 -31.74
C PRO A 401 -7.72 -7.40 -31.61
N LEU A 402 -8.87 -7.94 -32.03
CA LEU A 402 -9.10 -9.38 -31.97
C LEU A 402 -8.15 -10.11 -32.94
N GLY A 403 -7.26 -10.94 -32.37
CA GLY A 403 -6.35 -11.79 -33.14
C GLY A 403 -7.01 -13.06 -33.70
N LYS A 404 -6.19 -13.97 -34.21
CA LYS A 404 -6.67 -15.27 -34.71
C LYS A 404 -7.20 -16.13 -33.55
N LEU A 405 -8.38 -16.71 -33.72
CA LEU A 405 -8.97 -17.65 -32.77
C LEU A 405 -8.45 -19.09 -32.97
N PRO A 406 -8.32 -19.88 -31.88
CA PRO A 406 -8.50 -19.49 -30.49
C PRO A 406 -7.34 -18.61 -29.99
N ILE A 407 -7.63 -17.70 -29.05
CA ILE A 407 -6.63 -16.83 -28.41
C ILE A 407 -5.86 -17.65 -27.39
N GLU A 408 -4.53 -17.60 -27.46
CA GLU A 408 -3.63 -18.33 -26.56
C GLU A 408 -3.07 -17.41 -25.48
N PHE A 409 -3.13 -17.87 -24.22
CA PHE A 409 -2.48 -17.24 -23.08
C PHE A 409 -1.50 -18.21 -22.42
N SER A 410 -0.35 -17.70 -22.01
CA SER A 410 0.57 -18.43 -21.13
C SER A 410 -0.08 -18.65 -19.76
N SER A 411 0.34 -19.68 -19.01
CA SER A 411 -0.13 -19.86 -17.63
C SER A 411 0.21 -18.67 -16.74
N GLU A 412 1.36 -18.04 -16.99
CA GLU A 412 1.82 -16.87 -16.27
C GLU A 412 0.92 -15.64 -16.48
N ASP A 413 0.54 -15.36 -17.73
CA ASP A 413 -0.42 -14.30 -18.02
C ASP A 413 -1.80 -14.65 -17.48
N TRP A 414 -2.27 -15.87 -17.71
CA TRP A 414 -3.58 -16.32 -17.28
C TRP A 414 -3.79 -16.21 -15.77
N ASN A 415 -2.75 -16.48 -14.98
CA ASN A 415 -2.81 -16.33 -13.53
C ASN A 415 -3.11 -14.90 -13.07
N ASN A 416 -2.71 -13.91 -13.88
CA ASN A 416 -2.98 -12.51 -13.63
C ASN A 416 -4.27 -12.00 -14.30
N ILE A 417 -4.86 -12.79 -15.20
CA ILE A 417 -6.13 -12.48 -15.86
C ILE A 417 -7.28 -12.98 -14.99
N ARG A 418 -8.32 -12.17 -14.89
CA ARG A 418 -9.62 -12.61 -14.37
C ARG A 418 -10.33 -13.41 -15.46
N SER A 419 -10.42 -14.73 -15.28
CA SER A 419 -10.99 -15.62 -16.30
C SER A 419 -12.43 -15.26 -16.69
N ASP A 420 -13.20 -14.72 -15.73
CA ASP A 420 -14.58 -14.24 -15.90
C ASP A 420 -14.68 -12.91 -16.65
N SER A 421 -13.56 -12.23 -16.89
CA SER A 421 -13.52 -10.92 -17.55
C SER A 421 -13.18 -10.95 -19.03
N VAL A 422 -12.75 -12.09 -19.57
CA VAL A 422 -12.34 -12.18 -20.98
C VAL A 422 -13.58 -12.15 -21.86
N THR A 423 -13.71 -11.09 -22.66
CA THR A 423 -14.89 -10.83 -23.50
C THR A 423 -14.51 -10.12 -24.80
N LEU A 424 -15.47 -9.98 -25.71
CA LEU A 424 -15.35 -9.16 -26.92
C LEU A 424 -16.12 -7.86 -26.75
N VAL A 425 -15.52 -6.75 -27.19
CA VAL A 425 -16.15 -5.42 -27.19
C VAL A 425 -16.15 -4.82 -28.59
N GLY A 426 -17.20 -4.06 -28.92
CA GLY A 426 -17.43 -3.41 -30.20
C GLY A 426 -18.89 -2.95 -30.33
N ASN A 427 -19.19 -2.07 -31.28
CA ASN A 427 -20.50 -1.39 -31.36
C ASN A 427 -21.69 -2.35 -31.57
N ASN A 428 -21.49 -3.47 -32.27
CA ASN A 428 -22.53 -4.45 -32.57
C ASN A 428 -22.00 -5.88 -32.49
N VAL A 429 -21.35 -6.24 -31.38
CA VAL A 429 -20.82 -7.60 -31.18
C VAL A 429 -21.78 -8.40 -30.31
N THR A 430 -22.30 -9.50 -30.85
CA THR A 430 -23.09 -10.48 -30.08
C THR A 430 -22.31 -11.78 -29.95
N ILE A 431 -21.91 -12.14 -28.73
CA ILE A 431 -21.23 -13.41 -28.44
C ILE A 431 -22.31 -14.49 -28.28
N THR A 432 -22.29 -15.50 -29.16
CA THR A 432 -23.22 -16.64 -29.09
C THR A 432 -22.64 -17.81 -28.29
N GLN A 433 -21.31 -17.94 -28.29
CA GLN A 433 -20.61 -18.96 -27.50
C GLN A 433 -19.22 -18.48 -27.10
N GLN A 434 -18.81 -18.79 -25.87
CA GLN A 434 -17.44 -18.65 -25.40
C GLN A 434 -16.97 -19.99 -24.81
N THR A 435 -15.79 -20.44 -25.22
CA THR A 435 -15.17 -21.67 -24.70
C THR A 435 -13.80 -21.36 -24.16
N LEU A 436 -13.57 -21.71 -22.90
CA LEU A 436 -12.27 -21.69 -22.26
C LEU A 436 -11.72 -23.12 -22.19
N THR A 437 -10.52 -23.34 -22.73
CA THR A 437 -9.85 -24.65 -22.70
C THR A 437 -8.46 -24.49 -22.11
N GLU A 438 -8.21 -25.16 -21.00
CA GLU A 438 -6.85 -25.37 -20.51
C GLU A 438 -6.23 -26.55 -21.28
N LYS A 439 -5.12 -26.32 -21.97
CA LYS A 439 -4.30 -27.39 -22.54
C LYS A 439 -2.99 -27.49 -21.77
N LYS A 440 -2.89 -28.54 -20.98
CA LYS A 440 -1.64 -28.99 -20.39
C LYS A 440 -1.10 -30.12 -21.26
N LYS A 441 0.11 -29.95 -21.81
CA LYS A 441 0.77 -31.07 -22.48
C LYS A 441 1.16 -32.07 -21.40
N SER A 442 0.57 -33.27 -21.48
CA SER A 442 0.90 -34.34 -20.54
C SER A 442 2.40 -34.61 -20.56
N LEU A 443 2.98 -34.72 -19.38
CA LEU A 443 4.35 -35.13 -19.16
C LEU A 443 4.48 -36.66 -19.19
N ASN A 444 3.39 -37.40 -19.41
CA ASN A 444 3.45 -38.85 -19.59
C ASN A 444 4.33 -39.19 -20.80
N ASN A 445 5.19 -40.17 -20.60
CA ASN A 445 6.28 -40.60 -21.46
C ASN A 445 7.47 -39.63 -21.60
N ALA A 446 7.51 -38.53 -20.84
CA ALA A 446 8.69 -37.64 -20.83
C ALA A 446 9.87 -38.30 -20.11
N GLN A 447 11.09 -38.08 -20.63
CA GLN A 447 12.31 -38.49 -19.94
C GLN A 447 12.63 -37.49 -18.82
N VAL A 448 12.87 -38.02 -17.63
CA VAL A 448 13.17 -37.29 -16.40
C VAL A 448 14.34 -37.94 -15.66
N TYR A 449 15.00 -37.17 -14.82
CA TYR A 449 15.98 -37.65 -13.86
C TYR A 449 15.34 -37.64 -12.48
N VAL A 450 15.33 -38.80 -11.81
CA VAL A 450 14.73 -38.95 -10.49
C VAL A 450 15.77 -39.35 -9.46
N ARG A 451 15.68 -38.79 -8.25
CA ARG A 451 16.57 -39.18 -7.16
C ARG A 451 16.43 -40.69 -6.89
N ALA A 452 17.55 -41.41 -6.93
CA ALA A 452 17.57 -42.85 -6.70
C ALA A 452 17.12 -43.16 -5.26
N PRO A 453 16.19 -44.12 -5.05
CA PRO A 453 15.70 -44.47 -3.72
C PRO A 453 16.79 -44.93 -2.73
N SER A 454 17.93 -45.41 -3.25
CA SER A 454 19.08 -45.90 -2.48
C SER A 454 20.17 -44.85 -2.24
N SER A 455 19.97 -43.57 -2.63
CA SER A 455 20.97 -42.53 -2.39
C SER A 455 21.13 -42.28 -0.88
N SER A 456 22.31 -42.55 -0.32
CA SER A 456 22.65 -42.15 1.05
C SER A 456 22.63 -40.62 1.18
N ASN A 457 22.48 -40.10 2.40
CA ASN A 457 22.39 -38.67 2.68
C ASN A 457 23.60 -37.83 2.21
N THR A 458 24.70 -38.46 1.79
CA THR A 458 25.95 -37.80 1.42
C THR A 458 26.15 -37.62 -0.08
N GLU A 459 25.45 -38.37 -0.95
CA GLU A 459 25.56 -38.23 -2.41
C GLU A 459 24.21 -38.46 -3.09
N THR A 460 23.61 -37.38 -3.58
CA THR A 460 22.35 -37.42 -4.34
C THR A 460 22.61 -37.98 -5.74
N LYS A 461 22.32 -39.27 -5.97
CA LYS A 461 22.38 -39.87 -7.31
C LYS A 461 21.04 -39.77 -8.00
N PHE A 462 21.05 -39.29 -9.25
CA PHE A 462 19.87 -39.26 -10.11
C PHE A 462 19.94 -40.40 -11.14
N VAL A 463 18.81 -41.05 -11.39
CA VAL A 463 18.67 -42.09 -12.43
C VAL A 463 17.71 -41.61 -13.50
N LYS A 464 18.00 -41.96 -14.75
CA LYS A 464 17.12 -41.62 -15.88
C LYS A 464 15.87 -42.50 -15.83
N ALA A 465 14.71 -41.89 -16.02
CA ALA A 465 13.42 -42.53 -15.96
C ALA A 465 12.44 -41.92 -16.98
N THR A 466 11.34 -42.61 -17.23
CA THR A 466 10.21 -42.16 -18.03
C THR A 466 9.05 -41.86 -17.09
N MET A 467 8.47 -40.66 -17.14
CA MET A 467 7.24 -40.32 -16.42
C MET A 467 6.08 -41.15 -16.98
N ILE A 468 5.39 -41.93 -16.16
CA ILE A 468 4.27 -42.78 -16.57
C ILE A 468 2.94 -42.13 -16.23
N ASP A 469 2.85 -41.51 -15.05
CA ASP A 469 1.68 -40.79 -14.59
C ASP A 469 2.09 -39.54 -13.82
N GLU A 470 1.95 -38.38 -14.47
CA GLU A 470 2.27 -37.08 -13.89
C GLU A 470 1.44 -36.73 -12.65
N LYS A 471 0.21 -37.25 -12.51
CA LYS A 471 -0.67 -36.89 -11.40
C LYS A 471 -0.20 -37.53 -10.10
N HIS A 472 0.36 -38.73 -10.20
CA HIS A 472 0.86 -39.50 -9.07
C HIS A 472 2.40 -39.52 -8.99
N ASN A 473 3.07 -38.75 -9.87
CA ASN A 473 4.53 -38.74 -10.02
C ASN A 473 5.13 -40.15 -10.21
N LEU A 474 4.41 -41.03 -10.91
CA LEU A 474 4.85 -42.40 -11.17
C LEU A 474 5.86 -42.39 -12.30
N VAL A 475 7.05 -42.94 -12.06
CA VAL A 475 8.14 -43.01 -13.03
C VAL A 475 8.59 -44.45 -13.25
N LYS A 476 9.12 -44.73 -14.44
CA LYS A 476 9.71 -46.01 -14.85
C LYS A 476 11.20 -45.82 -15.12
N ILE A 477 12.09 -46.46 -14.36
CA ILE A 477 13.54 -46.39 -14.61
C ILE A 477 13.83 -46.99 -15.99
N ILE A 478 14.72 -46.35 -16.75
CA ILE A 478 15.18 -46.79 -18.08
C ILE A 478 16.44 -47.63 -17.95
#